data_AF-A0A6I8UTI5-F1
#
_entry.id   AF-A0A6I8UTI5-F1
#
_cell.length_a   1.000
_cell.length_b   1.000
_cell.length_c   1.000
_cell.angle_alpha   90.00
_cell.angle_beta   90.00
_cell.angle_gamma   90.00
#
_symmetry.space_group_name_H-M   'P 1'
#
loop_
_entity.id
_entity.type
_entity.pdbx_description
1 polymer ?
#
loop_
_entity_poly.entity_id
_entity_poly.type
_entity_poly.pdbx_seq_one_letter_code
_entity_poly.pdbx_strand_id
1 'polypeptide(L)'
;MSDRNRNCNRNRNRNPEPFPESNACKAIIRKLFSSQYKKLAWIFYEPIDAPYLGLHDYHKIVKKPMDLNSIRTRLQAGLYVNADEFVRDVRLMFDNTYLYTTPDHLCHQMAKKLQAIFEAMFFEIASTDSSDTITETDVSSMFPIATIPDAPINPHKDGGVKMTRARRQQLQSRSANEAAVRPWTAKENNHLGDRLQELKGEVLHRVIHIIKEMENIPIINGGMEFNLESLKTQTKCSIVRYLASKDHSSGRRTRSKIYLSTSCE
;
A
#
# COMPACT_ATOMS: atom_id res chain seq x y z
N MET A 1 13.84 6.67 -66.58
CA MET A 1 12.93 5.70 -65.95
C MET A 1 13.54 5.38 -64.60
N SER A 2 13.21 6.13 -63.56
CA SER A 2 12.11 5.80 -62.62
C SER A 2 12.46 4.51 -61.86
N ASP A 3 12.44 4.39 -60.55
CA ASP A 3 12.17 5.28 -59.43
C ASP A 3 12.53 4.44 -58.19
N ARG A 4 12.97 5.08 -57.10
CA ARG A 4 12.68 4.75 -55.69
C ARG A 4 12.45 3.26 -55.31
N ASN A 5 13.20 2.75 -54.33
CA ASN A 5 12.65 2.78 -52.97
C ASN A 5 13.68 2.64 -51.85
N ARG A 6 13.73 3.69 -51.02
CA ARG A 6 14.19 3.65 -49.63
C ARG A 6 13.34 2.62 -48.88
N ASN A 7 13.91 1.96 -47.87
CA ASN A 7 13.43 2.01 -46.48
C ASN A 7 13.97 0.84 -45.62
N CYS A 8 15.28 0.79 -45.38
CA CYS A 8 15.83 0.03 -44.24
C CYS A 8 15.77 0.91 -42.98
N ASN A 9 14.58 1.33 -42.55
CA ASN A 9 14.40 1.94 -41.23
C ASN A 9 12.93 1.96 -40.82
N ARG A 10 12.40 0.91 -40.18
CA ARG A 10 11.09 0.96 -39.51
C ARG A 10 10.86 -0.22 -38.56
N ASN A 11 11.41 -0.10 -37.34
CA ASN A 11 10.79 -0.44 -36.05
C ASN A 11 11.78 -1.02 -35.04
N ARG A 12 12.39 -0.13 -34.25
CA ARG A 12 12.92 -0.48 -32.93
C ARG A 12 12.11 0.21 -31.82
N ASN A 13 10.83 0.49 -32.08
CA ASN A 13 10.00 1.26 -31.16
C ASN A 13 8.51 0.91 -31.29
N ARG A 14 8.17 -0.37 -31.38
CA ARG A 14 6.80 -0.80 -31.09
C ARG A 14 6.80 -1.24 -29.62
N ASN A 15 6.08 -0.51 -28.78
CA ASN A 15 5.64 -1.10 -27.51
C ASN A 15 4.93 -2.42 -27.86
N PRO A 16 5.23 -3.52 -27.16
CA PRO A 16 4.51 -4.77 -27.35
C PRO A 16 3.00 -4.51 -27.24
N GLU A 17 2.22 -5.05 -28.17
CA GLU A 17 0.76 -5.00 -28.05
C GLU A 17 0.35 -5.61 -26.71
N PRO A 18 -0.53 -4.95 -25.93
CA PRO A 18 -1.00 -5.48 -24.65
C PRO A 18 -1.67 -6.84 -24.84
N PHE A 19 -1.33 -7.82 -24.00
CA PHE A 19 -2.04 -9.10 -23.96
C PHE A 19 -3.49 -8.91 -23.47
N PRO A 20 -4.44 -9.81 -23.82
CA PRO A 20 -5.87 -9.63 -23.58
C PRO A 20 -6.23 -9.26 -22.13
N GLU A 21 -5.63 -9.95 -21.17
CA GLU A 21 -5.89 -9.81 -19.74
C GLU A 21 -5.07 -8.66 -19.09
N SER A 22 -4.30 -7.90 -19.88
CA SER A 22 -3.41 -6.84 -19.38
C SER A 22 -4.17 -5.78 -18.58
N ASN A 23 -5.38 -5.43 -18.99
CA ASN A 23 -6.21 -4.47 -18.28
C ASN A 23 -6.69 -5.00 -16.92
N ALA A 24 -6.98 -6.28 -16.84
CA ALA A 24 -7.38 -6.93 -15.61
C ALA A 24 -6.19 -7.05 -14.63
N CYS A 25 -5.01 -7.40 -15.13
CA CYS A 25 -3.76 -7.36 -14.35
C CYS A 25 -3.47 -5.95 -13.81
N LYS A 26 -3.68 -4.90 -14.63
CA LYS A 26 -3.54 -3.50 -14.19
C LYS A 26 -4.56 -3.15 -13.11
N ALA A 27 -5.78 -3.70 -13.19
CA ALA A 27 -6.80 -3.50 -12.16
C ALA A 27 -6.42 -4.12 -10.83
N ILE A 28 -5.89 -5.36 -10.85
CA ILE A 28 -5.33 -6.03 -9.67
C ILE A 28 -4.24 -5.16 -9.03
N ILE A 29 -3.27 -4.69 -9.82
CA ILE A 29 -2.18 -3.85 -9.29
C ILE A 29 -2.72 -2.55 -8.67
N ARG A 30 -3.61 -1.83 -9.36
CA ARG A 30 -4.26 -0.63 -8.79
C ARG A 30 -4.95 -0.93 -7.46
N LYS A 31 -5.61 -2.08 -7.38
CA LYS A 31 -6.32 -2.51 -6.18
C LYS A 31 -5.35 -2.82 -5.04
N LEU A 32 -4.26 -3.56 -5.29
CA LEU A 32 -3.21 -3.85 -4.30
C LEU A 32 -2.52 -2.59 -3.75
N PHE A 33 -2.36 -1.53 -4.56
CA PHE A 33 -1.83 -0.24 -4.13
C PHE A 33 -2.84 0.67 -3.42
N SER A 34 -4.13 0.29 -3.40
CA SER A 34 -5.18 1.13 -2.83
C SER A 34 -5.06 1.30 -1.31
N SER A 35 -5.69 2.35 -0.78
CA SER A 35 -5.73 2.62 0.67
C SER A 35 -6.30 1.44 1.49
N GLN A 36 -7.17 0.63 0.88
CA GLN A 36 -7.74 -0.58 1.49
C GLN A 36 -6.66 -1.57 1.95
N TYR A 37 -5.63 -1.78 1.12
CA TYR A 37 -4.57 -2.76 1.42
C TYR A 37 -3.25 -2.13 1.83
N LYS A 38 -3.14 -0.79 1.86
CA LYS A 38 -1.89 -0.09 2.24
C LYS A 38 -1.30 -0.55 3.56
N LYS A 39 -2.11 -0.80 4.59
CA LYS A 39 -1.62 -1.30 5.90
C LYS A 39 -1.02 -2.71 5.81
N LEU A 40 -1.47 -3.50 4.85
CA LEU A 40 -1.06 -4.88 4.63
C LEU A 40 0.07 -5.00 3.59
N ALA A 41 0.10 -4.12 2.59
CA ALA A 41 0.93 -4.28 1.41
C ALA A 41 2.21 -3.42 1.39
N TRP A 42 2.34 -2.44 2.29
CA TRP A 42 3.40 -1.43 2.22
C TRP A 42 4.82 -1.99 2.19
N ILE A 43 5.08 -3.13 2.84
CA ILE A 43 6.41 -3.78 2.85
C ILE A 43 6.78 -4.40 1.49
N PHE A 44 5.80 -4.58 0.61
CA PHE A 44 5.97 -5.17 -0.72
C PHE A 44 5.99 -4.11 -1.83
N TYR A 45 5.88 -2.83 -1.49
CA TYR A 45 5.82 -1.76 -2.50
C TYR A 45 7.15 -1.50 -3.18
N GLU A 46 8.26 -1.65 -2.47
CA GLU A 46 9.59 -1.37 -2.97
C GLU A 46 10.49 -2.61 -2.82
N PRO A 47 11.58 -2.72 -3.60
CA PRO A 47 12.60 -3.73 -3.39
C PRO A 47 13.14 -3.69 -1.96
N ILE A 48 13.46 -4.87 -1.41
CA ILE A 48 14.13 -4.98 -0.11
C ILE A 48 15.57 -4.46 -0.23
N ASP A 49 15.87 -3.37 0.48
CA ASP A 49 17.24 -2.88 0.68
C ASP A 49 17.92 -3.70 1.79
N ALA A 50 18.45 -4.86 1.40
CA ALA A 50 19.08 -5.80 2.34
C ALA A 50 20.29 -5.21 3.09
N PRO A 51 21.22 -4.47 2.45
CA PRO A 51 22.30 -3.79 3.17
C PRO A 51 21.80 -2.82 4.25
N TYR A 52 20.81 -2.00 3.91
CA TYR A 52 20.23 -1.02 4.83
C TYR A 52 19.53 -1.67 6.03
N LEU A 53 18.89 -2.83 5.81
CA LEU A 53 18.21 -3.60 6.85
C LEU A 53 19.15 -4.55 7.62
N GLY A 54 20.43 -4.63 7.28
CA GLY A 54 21.40 -5.53 7.92
C GLY A 54 21.20 -7.02 7.57
N LEU A 55 20.53 -7.31 6.46
CA LEU A 55 20.21 -8.67 6.02
C LEU A 55 21.33 -9.23 5.11
N HIS A 56 22.47 -9.56 5.71
CA HIS A 56 23.69 -9.92 4.99
C HIS A 56 23.61 -11.23 4.16
N ASP A 57 22.65 -12.09 4.46
CA ASP A 57 22.39 -13.37 3.80
C ASP A 57 21.18 -13.33 2.85
N TYR A 58 20.44 -12.21 2.78
CA TYR A 58 19.23 -12.09 1.97
C TYR A 58 19.46 -12.48 0.50
N HIS A 59 20.44 -11.87 -0.16
CA HIS A 59 20.74 -12.19 -1.57
C HIS A 59 21.45 -13.55 -1.76
N LYS A 60 21.89 -14.18 -0.67
CA LYS A 60 22.38 -15.56 -0.72
C LYS A 60 21.21 -16.55 -0.72
N ILE A 61 20.11 -16.22 -0.03
CA ILE A 61 18.92 -17.06 0.07
C ILE A 61 17.94 -16.74 -1.07
N VAL A 62 17.53 -15.48 -1.19
CA VAL A 62 16.61 -14.97 -2.22
C VAL A 62 17.37 -14.63 -3.49
N LYS A 63 17.19 -15.46 -4.52
CA LYS A 63 17.93 -15.35 -5.79
C LYS A 63 17.34 -14.37 -6.78
N LYS A 64 16.02 -14.19 -6.76
CA LYS A 64 15.30 -13.31 -7.68
C LYS A 64 14.37 -12.39 -6.89
N PRO A 65 14.88 -11.29 -6.30
CA PRO A 65 14.05 -10.32 -5.59
C PRO A 65 12.91 -9.80 -6.47
N MET A 66 11.74 -9.57 -5.87
CA MET A 66 10.57 -9.03 -6.56
C MET A 66 9.71 -8.22 -5.60
N ASP A 67 9.05 -7.18 -6.12
CA ASP A 67 8.20 -6.24 -5.39
C ASP A 67 7.10 -5.68 -6.31
N LEU A 68 6.07 -5.07 -5.71
CA LEU A 68 4.89 -4.57 -6.43
C LEU A 68 5.20 -3.38 -7.35
N ASN A 69 6.19 -2.53 -7.05
CA ASN A 69 6.58 -1.46 -7.98
C ASN A 69 7.30 -2.00 -9.20
N SER A 70 8.20 -2.95 -9.04
CA SER A 70 8.86 -3.65 -10.14
C SER A 70 7.82 -4.34 -11.03
N ILE A 71 6.86 -5.06 -10.44
CA ILE A 71 5.77 -5.71 -11.18
C ILE A 71 4.91 -4.67 -11.92
N ARG A 72 4.51 -3.58 -11.24
CA ARG A 72 3.73 -2.49 -11.83
C ARG A 72 4.44 -1.86 -13.03
N THR A 73 5.74 -1.60 -12.88
CA THR A 73 6.56 -0.97 -13.92
C THR A 73 6.70 -1.88 -15.14
N ARG A 74 6.98 -3.18 -14.92
CA ARG A 74 7.03 -4.20 -15.97
C ARG A 74 5.69 -4.32 -16.71
N LEU A 75 4.59 -4.30 -15.98
CA LEU A 75 3.24 -4.36 -16.56
C LEU A 75 2.90 -3.12 -17.39
N GLN A 76 3.25 -1.93 -16.92
CA GLN A 76 3.03 -0.66 -17.65
C GLN A 76 3.90 -0.55 -18.89
N ALA A 77 5.12 -1.09 -18.85
CA ALA A 77 6.04 -1.14 -19.97
C ALA A 77 5.72 -2.26 -20.99
N GLY A 78 4.66 -3.06 -20.76
CA GLY A 78 4.28 -4.15 -21.66
C GLY A 78 5.30 -5.29 -21.70
N LEU A 79 6.06 -5.51 -20.62
CA LEU A 79 7.13 -6.52 -20.55
C LEU A 79 6.63 -7.94 -20.25
N TYR A 80 5.33 -8.11 -20.00
CA TYR A 80 4.72 -9.43 -19.84
C TYR A 80 4.07 -9.86 -21.14
N VAL A 81 4.36 -11.08 -21.58
CA VAL A 81 3.79 -11.66 -22.81
C VAL A 81 2.36 -12.15 -22.58
N ASN A 82 2.04 -12.60 -21.36
CA ASN A 82 0.72 -13.09 -20.97
C ASN A 82 0.47 -12.91 -19.46
N ALA A 83 -0.74 -13.22 -19.01
CA ALA A 83 -1.14 -13.14 -17.60
C ALA A 83 -0.31 -14.05 -16.69
N ASP A 84 0.08 -15.23 -17.15
CA ASP A 84 0.85 -16.20 -16.35
C ASP A 84 2.21 -15.64 -15.93
N GLU A 85 2.86 -14.86 -16.79
CA GLU A 85 4.13 -14.20 -16.44
C GLU A 85 3.95 -13.17 -15.32
N PHE A 86 2.88 -12.39 -15.39
CA PHE A 86 2.52 -11.44 -14.35
C PHE A 86 2.21 -12.15 -13.02
N VAL A 87 1.40 -13.20 -13.05
CA VAL A 87 1.04 -14.00 -11.86
C VAL A 87 2.29 -14.64 -11.25
N ARG A 88 3.19 -15.14 -12.09
CA ARG A 88 4.45 -15.75 -11.66
C ARG A 88 5.33 -14.75 -10.91
N ASP A 89 5.46 -13.51 -11.37
CA ASP A 89 6.24 -12.49 -10.65
C ASP A 89 5.55 -12.07 -9.33
N VAL A 90 4.21 -11.98 -9.29
CA VAL A 90 3.47 -11.71 -8.03
C VAL A 90 3.65 -12.85 -7.03
N ARG A 91 3.53 -14.11 -7.45
CA ARG A 91 3.73 -15.28 -6.58
C ARG A 91 5.19 -15.38 -6.12
N LEU A 92 6.16 -15.09 -6.98
CA LEU A 92 7.58 -15.06 -6.63
C LEU A 92 7.88 -14.08 -5.49
N MET A 93 7.24 -12.91 -5.46
CA MET A 93 7.37 -11.96 -4.36
C MET A 93 6.93 -12.57 -3.01
N PHE A 94 5.83 -13.32 -2.99
CA PHE A 94 5.37 -14.03 -1.80
C PHE A 94 6.28 -15.21 -1.44
N ASP A 95 6.67 -16.01 -2.43
CA ASP A 95 7.54 -17.17 -2.23
C ASP A 95 8.92 -16.77 -1.67
N ASN A 96 9.49 -15.67 -2.16
CA ASN A 96 10.71 -15.09 -1.59
C ASN A 96 10.54 -14.70 -0.13
N THR A 97 9.36 -14.16 0.23
CA THR A 97 9.04 -13.81 1.61
C THR A 97 8.99 -15.07 2.47
N TYR A 98 8.31 -16.12 2.01
CA TYR A 98 8.22 -17.39 2.75
C TYR A 98 9.56 -18.12 2.86
N LEU A 99 10.40 -18.02 1.84
CA LEU A 99 11.73 -18.60 1.82
C LEU A 99 12.65 -17.96 2.87
N TYR A 100 12.58 -16.63 3.02
CA TYR A 100 13.47 -15.89 3.91
C TYR A 100 12.92 -15.74 5.34
N THR A 101 11.60 -15.86 5.53
CA THR A 101 10.96 -15.57 6.81
C THR A 101 10.26 -16.79 7.41
N THR A 102 10.33 -16.92 8.74
CA THR A 102 9.60 -17.97 9.46
C THR A 102 8.09 -17.69 9.48
N PRO A 103 7.23 -18.71 9.63
CA PRO A 103 5.77 -18.54 9.65
C PRO A 103 5.25 -17.55 10.70
N ASP A 104 5.92 -17.46 11.85
CA ASP A 104 5.56 -16.54 12.94
C ASP A 104 5.96 -15.09 12.66
N HIS A 105 6.83 -14.85 11.66
CA HIS A 105 7.28 -13.52 11.31
C HIS A 105 6.13 -12.70 10.71
N LEU A 106 6.01 -11.42 11.12
CA LEU A 106 4.92 -10.54 10.68
C LEU A 106 4.84 -10.43 9.14
N CYS A 107 5.97 -10.30 8.45
CA CYS A 107 6.00 -10.25 6.98
C CYS A 107 5.44 -11.52 6.33
N HIS A 108 5.67 -12.70 6.92
CA HIS A 108 5.13 -13.97 6.43
C HIS A 108 3.60 -13.96 6.50
N GLN A 109 3.05 -13.53 7.65
CA GLN A 109 1.60 -13.43 7.85
C GLN A 109 0.97 -12.37 6.92
N MET A 110 1.66 -11.26 6.69
CA MET A 110 1.22 -10.22 5.76
C MET A 110 1.20 -10.74 4.31
N ALA A 111 2.24 -11.46 3.90
CA ALA A 111 2.32 -12.11 2.59
C ALA A 111 1.17 -13.10 2.38
N LYS A 112 0.88 -13.97 3.36
CA LYS A 112 -0.25 -14.92 3.28
C LYS A 112 -1.60 -14.24 3.06
N LYS A 113 -1.88 -13.18 3.82
CA LYS A 113 -3.13 -12.42 3.68
C LYS A 113 -3.22 -11.72 2.32
N LEU A 114 -2.14 -11.07 1.88
CA LEU A 114 -2.12 -10.36 0.60
C LEU A 114 -2.18 -11.32 -0.59
N GLN A 115 -1.54 -12.49 -0.49
CA GLN A 115 -1.62 -13.55 -1.48
C GLN A 115 -3.07 -14.05 -1.63
N ALA A 116 -3.76 -14.35 -0.52
CA ALA A 116 -5.16 -14.78 -0.59
C ALA A 116 -6.07 -13.74 -1.30
N ILE A 117 -5.86 -12.45 -1.02
CA ILE A 117 -6.55 -11.36 -1.71
C ILE A 117 -6.23 -11.35 -3.21
N PHE A 118 -4.95 -11.50 -3.57
CA PHE A 118 -4.51 -11.55 -4.95
C PHE A 118 -5.13 -12.72 -5.71
N GLU A 119 -5.07 -13.93 -5.17
CA GLU A 119 -5.60 -15.15 -5.80
C GLU A 119 -7.11 -15.05 -6.02
N ALA A 120 -7.86 -14.50 -5.04
CA ALA A 120 -9.30 -14.27 -5.19
C ALA A 120 -9.62 -13.31 -6.34
N MET A 121 -8.92 -12.17 -6.42
CA MET A 121 -9.12 -11.21 -7.52
C MET A 121 -8.74 -11.81 -8.88
N PHE A 122 -7.66 -12.59 -8.94
CA PHE A 122 -7.22 -13.21 -10.17
C PHE A 122 -8.19 -14.29 -10.66
N PHE A 123 -8.75 -15.08 -9.74
CA PHE A 123 -9.77 -16.08 -10.04
C PHE A 123 -11.08 -15.47 -10.55
N GLU A 124 -11.54 -14.37 -9.94
CA GLU A 124 -12.74 -13.65 -10.40
C GLU A 124 -12.59 -13.17 -11.84
N ILE A 125 -11.43 -12.60 -12.18
CA ILE A 125 -11.11 -12.13 -13.53
C ILE A 125 -11.07 -13.29 -14.54
N ALA A 126 -10.44 -14.41 -14.19
CA ALA A 126 -10.36 -15.56 -15.07
C ALA A 126 -11.73 -16.20 -15.33
N SER A 127 -12.69 -16.04 -14.40
CA SER A 127 -14.04 -16.58 -14.52
C SER A 127 -14.94 -15.73 -15.42
N THR A 128 -14.67 -14.43 -15.54
CA THR A 128 -15.50 -13.50 -16.32
C THR A 128 -15.28 -13.56 -17.84
N ASP A 129 -14.22 -14.20 -18.34
CA ASP A 129 -13.97 -14.38 -19.78
C ASP A 129 -14.78 -15.53 -20.41
N SER A 130 -15.59 -16.26 -19.63
CA SER A 130 -16.37 -17.42 -20.11
C SER A 130 -17.88 -17.17 -20.27
N SER A 131 -18.40 -15.96 -20.05
CA SER A 131 -19.85 -15.70 -20.18
C SER A 131 -20.17 -14.41 -20.95
N ASP A 132 -19.86 -14.37 -22.24
CA ASP A 132 -20.57 -13.51 -23.19
C ASP A 132 -21.45 -14.37 -24.11
N THR A 133 -22.60 -14.81 -23.60
CA THR A 133 -23.79 -15.08 -24.40
C THR A 133 -25.02 -14.61 -23.63
N ILE A 134 -25.65 -13.54 -24.13
CA ILE A 134 -26.92 -12.98 -23.67
C ILE A 134 -28.03 -14.02 -23.84
N THR A 135 -28.84 -14.23 -22.80
CA THR A 135 -30.31 -14.36 -22.96
C THR A 135 -31.00 -13.73 -21.75
N GLU A 136 -31.62 -12.58 -21.98
CA GLU A 136 -32.84 -12.22 -21.26
C GLU A 136 -33.86 -13.35 -21.47
N THR A 137 -34.33 -13.99 -20.40
CA THR A 137 -35.73 -14.40 -20.26
C THR A 137 -36.06 -14.77 -18.81
N ASP A 138 -37.10 -14.09 -18.35
CA ASP A 138 -37.98 -14.31 -17.21
C ASP A 138 -38.41 -15.79 -17.01
N VAL A 139 -38.39 -16.30 -15.76
CA VAL A 139 -39.60 -16.73 -15.03
C VAL A 139 -39.32 -17.08 -13.55
N SER A 140 -40.28 -16.62 -12.75
CA SER A 140 -40.50 -16.72 -11.31
C SER A 140 -40.71 -18.14 -10.72
N SER A 141 -40.33 -18.29 -9.44
CA SER A 141 -40.94 -19.06 -8.32
C SER A 141 -39.86 -19.75 -7.47
N MET A 142 -39.80 -19.71 -6.12
CA MET A 142 -40.87 -19.71 -5.12
C MET A 142 -40.33 -19.38 -3.69
N PHE A 143 -40.68 -18.19 -3.15
CA PHE A 143 -41.10 -17.74 -1.76
C PHE A 143 -40.51 -18.28 -0.42
N PRO A 144 -40.80 -17.70 0.79
CA PRO A 144 -41.59 -16.48 1.19
C PRO A 144 -40.84 -15.47 2.12
N ILE A 145 -41.08 -14.14 2.03
CA ILE A 145 -42.08 -13.24 2.70
C ILE A 145 -42.10 -13.24 4.24
N ALA A 146 -41.72 -12.10 4.82
CA ALA A 146 -42.35 -11.51 6.02
C ALA A 146 -42.59 -10.00 5.78
N THR A 147 -43.87 -9.64 5.80
CA THR A 147 -44.53 -8.33 5.67
C THR A 147 -44.21 -7.41 6.88
N ILE A 148 -44.33 -6.07 6.84
CA ILE A 148 -45.47 -5.18 7.23
C ILE A 148 -44.95 -3.70 7.11
N PRO A 149 -45.75 -2.60 6.96
CA PRO A 149 -46.76 -2.20 5.95
C PRO A 149 -46.54 -0.76 5.36
N ASP A 150 -47.42 -0.41 4.42
CA ASP A 150 -47.76 0.86 3.74
C ASP A 150 -47.61 2.18 4.55
N ALA A 151 -47.39 3.37 3.98
CA ALA A 151 -48.02 4.02 2.81
C ALA A 151 -47.29 5.38 2.51
N PRO A 152 -47.76 6.28 1.61
CA PRO A 152 -48.44 6.11 0.32
C PRO A 152 -47.67 6.81 -0.84
N ILE A 153 -48.01 6.42 -2.08
CA ILE A 153 -47.47 6.92 -3.35
C ILE A 153 -48.43 7.94 -4.00
N ASN A 154 -47.88 9.06 -4.54
CA ASN A 154 -48.09 9.61 -5.91
C ASN A 154 -47.82 11.13 -6.00
N PRO A 155 -47.69 11.76 -7.20
CA PRO A 155 -47.13 11.31 -8.49
C PRO A 155 -46.18 12.36 -9.14
N HIS A 156 -45.50 11.93 -10.22
CA HIS A 156 -44.82 12.66 -11.31
C HIS A 156 -44.82 14.21 -11.37
N LYS A 157 -43.66 14.80 -11.71
CA LYS A 157 -43.40 15.40 -13.06
C LYS A 157 -41.97 15.94 -13.25
N ASP A 158 -41.62 15.88 -14.53
CA ASP A 158 -40.44 16.39 -15.24
C ASP A 158 -40.16 17.89 -14.96
N GLY A 159 -38.88 18.28 -14.99
CA GLY A 159 -38.44 19.66 -14.80
C GLY A 159 -37.05 19.80 -14.21
N GLY A 160 -36.11 20.36 -14.99
CA GLY A 160 -34.69 20.50 -14.65
C GLY A 160 -34.43 21.10 -13.27
N VAL A 161 -33.65 20.37 -12.45
CA VAL A 161 -33.26 20.82 -11.11
C VAL A 161 -31.87 21.43 -11.15
N LYS A 162 -31.81 22.73 -10.90
CA LYS A 162 -30.58 23.48 -10.60
C LYS A 162 -29.87 22.82 -9.41
N MET A 163 -28.56 22.62 -9.57
CA MET A 163 -27.65 22.06 -8.56
C MET A 163 -27.79 22.80 -7.22
N THR A 164 -28.30 22.13 -6.19
CA THR A 164 -28.48 22.74 -4.86
C THR A 164 -27.13 22.93 -4.18
N ARG A 165 -26.98 24.05 -3.45
CA ARG A 165 -25.77 24.45 -2.70
C ARG A 165 -25.25 23.34 -1.79
N ALA A 166 -26.15 22.52 -1.24
CA ALA A 166 -25.82 21.37 -0.39
C ALA A 166 -25.09 20.24 -1.13
N ARG A 167 -25.44 19.96 -2.40
CA ARG A 167 -24.79 18.87 -3.18
C ARG A 167 -23.45 19.29 -3.77
N ARG A 168 -23.27 20.59 -4.06
CA ARG A 168 -21.96 21.19 -4.39
C ARG A 168 -21.02 21.19 -3.18
N GLN A 169 -21.56 21.40 -1.97
CA GLN A 169 -20.81 21.27 -0.71
C GLN A 169 -20.45 19.82 -0.37
N GLN A 170 -21.28 18.83 -0.75
CA GLN A 170 -21.02 17.41 -0.49
C GLN A 170 -19.95 16.78 -1.41
N LEU A 171 -19.74 17.34 -2.61
CA LEU A 171 -18.64 16.94 -3.52
C LEU A 171 -17.33 17.69 -3.21
N GLN A 172 -17.40 18.90 -2.65
CA GLN A 172 -16.21 19.64 -2.19
C GLN A 172 -15.68 19.14 -0.83
N SER A 173 -16.51 18.46 -0.01
CA SER A 173 -16.06 17.87 1.26
C SER A 173 -15.32 16.53 1.13
N ARG A 174 -15.40 15.83 -0.01
CA ARG A 174 -14.56 14.63 -0.27
C ARG A 174 -13.13 14.96 -0.70
N SER A 175 -12.87 16.19 -1.16
CA SER A 175 -11.55 16.65 -1.60
C SER A 175 -10.80 17.48 -0.55
N ALA A 176 -11.44 17.86 0.56
CA ALA A 176 -10.85 18.73 1.59
C ALA A 176 -10.35 17.97 2.84
N ASN A 177 -10.60 16.65 2.95
CA ASN A 177 -10.22 15.87 4.14
C ASN A 177 -8.85 15.17 4.03
N GLU A 178 -8.09 15.43 2.97
CA GLU A 178 -6.70 14.97 2.84
C GLU A 178 -5.68 15.99 3.40
N ALA A 179 -6.14 17.15 3.87
CA ALA A 179 -5.32 18.25 4.38
C ALA A 179 -5.43 18.51 5.89
N ALA A 180 -5.98 17.57 6.68
CA ALA A 180 -6.03 17.72 8.14
C ALA A 180 -5.71 16.38 8.83
N VAL A 181 -4.43 16.01 8.85
CA VAL A 181 -3.96 15.18 9.95
C VAL A 181 -4.07 16.06 11.20
N ARG A 182 -5.05 15.76 12.07
CA ARG A 182 -5.30 16.48 13.32
C ARG A 182 -3.96 16.86 13.99
N PRO A 183 -3.69 18.14 14.26
CA PRO A 183 -2.52 18.56 15.01
C PRO A 183 -2.47 17.85 16.36
N TRP A 184 -1.27 17.43 16.77
CA TRP A 184 -1.08 16.76 18.07
C TRP A 184 -1.41 17.73 19.20
N THR A 185 -2.17 17.25 20.18
CA THR A 185 -2.44 18.02 21.40
C THR A 185 -1.19 18.08 22.29
N ALA A 186 -1.08 19.11 23.13
CA ALA A 186 0.02 19.22 24.10
C ALA A 186 0.14 17.97 24.98
N LYS A 187 -0.98 17.37 25.37
CA LYS A 187 -1.00 16.12 26.15
C LYS A 187 -0.42 14.92 25.38
N GLU A 188 -0.72 14.80 24.09
CA GLU A 188 -0.18 13.73 23.23
C GLU A 188 1.31 13.94 22.94
N ASN A 189 1.74 15.19 22.77
CA ASN A 189 3.17 15.53 22.63
C ASN A 189 3.94 15.19 23.90
N ASN A 190 3.46 15.61 25.08
CA ASN A 190 4.11 15.33 26.36
C ASN A 190 4.22 13.82 26.61
N HIS A 191 3.14 13.07 26.38
CA HIS A 191 3.15 11.62 26.52
C HIS A 191 4.15 10.94 25.56
N LEU A 192 4.27 11.43 24.33
CA LEU A 192 5.29 10.92 23.40
C LEU A 192 6.70 11.26 23.89
N GLY A 193 6.93 12.47 24.41
CA GLY A 193 8.19 12.88 25.01
C GLY A 193 8.63 11.95 26.15
N ASP A 194 7.73 11.69 27.10
CA ASP A 194 7.99 10.78 28.23
C ASP A 194 8.41 9.38 27.75
N ARG A 195 7.66 8.82 26.79
CA ARG A 195 7.97 7.50 26.22
C ARG A 195 9.32 7.47 25.52
N LEU A 196 9.70 8.54 24.82
CA LEU A 196 10.96 8.64 24.09
C LEU A 196 12.18 8.66 25.03
N GLN A 197 12.06 9.30 26.20
CA GLN A 197 13.12 9.36 27.21
C GLN A 197 13.38 8.01 27.88
N GLU A 198 12.35 7.16 27.99
CA GLU A 198 12.47 5.83 28.59
C GLU A 198 13.06 4.77 27.65
N LEU A 199 13.12 5.05 26.34
CA LEU A 199 13.60 4.10 25.34
C LEU A 199 15.09 3.80 25.52
N LYS A 200 15.44 2.51 25.41
CA LYS A 200 16.82 2.03 25.44
C LYS A 200 17.02 0.94 24.38
N GLY A 201 18.28 0.71 24.00
CA GLY A 201 18.66 -0.40 23.12
C GLY A 201 18.08 -0.29 21.71
N GLU A 202 17.63 -1.42 21.16
CA GLU A 202 17.18 -1.53 19.76
C GLU A 202 15.96 -0.65 19.45
N VAL A 203 15.05 -0.50 20.41
CA VAL A 203 13.85 0.34 20.25
C VAL A 203 14.25 1.80 20.09
N LEU A 204 15.19 2.28 20.92
CA LEU A 204 15.75 3.63 20.82
C LEU A 204 16.44 3.87 19.47
N HIS A 205 17.28 2.93 19.03
CA HIS A 205 17.99 3.03 17.76
C HIS A 205 17.02 3.12 16.56
N ARG A 206 15.94 2.33 16.58
CA ARG A 206 14.95 2.38 15.50
C ARG A 206 14.17 3.69 15.49
N VAL A 207 13.91 4.28 16.65
CA VAL A 207 13.25 5.60 16.73
C VAL A 207 14.16 6.72 16.24
N ILE A 208 15.44 6.74 16.64
CA ILE A 208 16.45 7.68 16.11
C ILE A 208 16.48 7.60 14.58
N HIS A 209 16.45 6.39 14.05
CA HIS A 209 16.44 6.16 12.61
C HIS A 209 15.19 6.70 11.91
N ILE A 210 13.99 6.49 12.49
CA ILE A 210 12.74 7.06 11.97
C ILE A 210 12.82 8.59 11.92
N ILE A 211 13.35 9.24 12.97
CA ILE A 211 13.46 10.71 13.02
C ILE A 211 14.48 11.21 11.99
N LYS A 212 15.64 10.54 11.88
CA LYS A 212 16.67 10.89 10.88
C LYS A 212 16.14 10.84 9.45
N GLU A 213 15.45 9.77 9.08
CA GLU A 213 14.94 9.57 7.72
C GLU A 213 13.82 10.55 7.34
N MET A 214 12.92 10.84 8.30
CA MET A 214 11.73 11.64 8.00
C MET A 214 11.95 13.16 8.15
N GLU A 215 12.92 13.55 8.96
CA GLU A 215 13.18 14.97 9.31
C GLU A 215 14.57 15.45 8.89
N ASN A 216 15.44 14.54 8.41
CA ASN A 216 16.81 14.84 8.02
C ASN A 216 17.64 15.48 9.15
N ILE A 217 17.40 15.07 10.40
CA ILE A 217 18.10 15.57 11.58
C ILE A 217 19.37 14.74 11.81
N PRO A 218 20.57 15.35 11.88
CA PRO A 218 21.82 14.65 12.13
C PRO A 218 22.00 14.26 13.60
N ILE A 219 22.82 13.24 13.85
CA ILE A 219 23.26 12.86 15.21
C ILE A 219 24.51 13.70 15.53
N ILE A 220 24.49 14.46 16.61
CA ILE A 220 25.56 15.36 17.04
C ILE A 220 26.03 14.92 18.43
N ASN A 221 27.34 14.79 18.64
CA ASN A 221 27.94 14.42 19.94
C ASN A 221 27.40 13.12 20.56
N GLY A 222 27.06 12.15 19.72
CA GLY A 222 26.52 10.87 20.19
C GLY A 222 25.06 10.96 20.67
N GLY A 223 24.36 12.07 20.42
CA GLY A 223 22.93 12.20 20.67
C GLY A 223 22.20 12.82 19.48
N MET A 224 20.89 12.68 19.44
CA MET A 224 20.05 13.43 18.51
C MET A 224 19.21 14.40 19.31
N GLU A 225 19.40 15.69 19.04
CA GLU A 225 18.63 16.77 19.65
C GLU A 225 17.63 17.30 18.63
N PHE A 226 16.38 17.42 19.06
CA PHE A 226 15.30 17.92 18.22
C PHE A 226 14.21 18.52 19.11
N ASN A 227 13.49 19.50 18.59
CA ASN A 227 12.28 19.99 19.22
C ASN A 227 11.13 19.03 18.86
N LEU A 228 10.50 18.44 19.88
CA LEU A 228 9.39 17.51 19.68
C LEU A 228 8.17 18.19 19.06
N GLU A 229 7.95 19.48 19.31
CA GLU A 229 6.83 20.23 18.75
C GLU A 229 6.98 20.51 17.26
N SER A 230 8.22 20.70 16.79
CA SER A 230 8.53 20.98 15.39
C SER A 230 8.55 19.74 14.49
N LEU A 231 8.58 18.52 15.06
CA LEU A 231 8.48 17.29 14.27
C LEU A 231 7.17 17.25 13.48
N LYS A 232 7.23 16.77 12.24
CA LYS A 232 6.05 16.58 11.40
C LYS A 232 5.11 15.57 12.06
N THR A 233 3.81 15.84 11.95
CA THR A 233 2.73 14.97 12.41
C THR A 233 2.91 13.52 11.93
N GLN A 234 3.38 13.31 10.70
CA GLN A 234 3.61 11.98 10.12
C GLN A 234 4.76 11.22 10.82
N THR A 235 5.81 11.93 11.24
CA THR A 235 6.95 11.38 11.98
C THR A 235 6.49 10.94 13.36
N LYS A 236 5.78 11.81 14.08
CA LYS A 236 5.17 11.49 15.39
C LYS A 236 4.25 10.27 15.33
N CYS A 237 3.40 10.19 14.30
CA CYS A 237 2.52 9.03 14.10
C CYS A 237 3.29 7.74 13.79
N SER A 238 4.41 7.83 13.07
CA SER A 238 5.24 6.66 12.74
C SER A 238 5.97 6.12 13.97
N ILE A 239 6.47 7.03 14.83
CA ILE A 239 7.05 6.68 16.13
C ILE A 239 6.00 6.00 17.03
N VAL A 240 4.82 6.59 17.22
CA VAL A 240 3.78 5.98 18.08
C VAL A 240 3.31 4.63 17.56
N ARG A 241 3.16 4.48 16.23
CA ARG A 241 2.82 3.18 15.62
C ARG A 241 3.90 2.14 15.90
N TYR A 242 5.16 2.52 15.80
CA TYR A 242 6.28 1.63 16.10
C TYR A 242 6.30 1.23 17.58
N LEU A 243 6.15 2.20 18.49
CA LEU A 243 6.16 1.93 19.94
C LEU A 243 4.99 1.05 20.37
N ALA A 244 3.77 1.29 19.85
CA ALA A 244 2.61 0.44 20.09
C ALA A 244 2.83 -1.02 19.63
N SER A 245 3.65 -1.24 18.61
CA SER A 245 4.01 -2.58 18.13
C SER A 245 5.06 -3.30 18.99
N LYS A 246 5.72 -2.57 19.92
CA LYS A 246 6.86 -3.06 20.72
C LYS A 246 6.60 -3.17 22.22
N ASP A 247 5.45 -2.70 22.72
CA ASP A 247 5.05 -2.76 24.14
C ASP A 247 4.92 -4.18 24.76
N HIS A 248 5.36 -5.25 24.05
CA HIS A 248 5.27 -6.64 24.51
C HIS A 248 6.62 -7.39 24.59
N SER A 249 7.77 -6.74 24.38
CA SER A 249 9.06 -7.44 24.46
C SER A 249 10.14 -6.62 25.17
N SER A 250 10.11 -6.66 26.49
CA SER A 250 11.25 -6.33 27.34
C SER A 250 12.26 -7.48 27.29
N GLY A 251 13.48 -7.22 26.81
CA GLY A 251 14.63 -8.04 27.23
C GLY A 251 15.72 -8.31 26.18
N ARG A 252 16.66 -7.37 26.04
CA ARG A 252 18.11 -7.59 26.18
C ARG A 252 18.80 -6.23 26.22
N ARG A 253 19.57 -5.98 27.29
CA ARG A 253 20.28 -4.72 27.51
C ARG A 253 21.65 -4.79 26.85
N THR A 254 21.82 -4.09 25.75
CA THR A 254 23.12 -3.54 25.34
C THR A 254 23.13 -2.06 25.66
N ARG A 255 24.18 -1.60 26.34
CA ARG A 255 24.34 -0.21 26.77
C ARG A 255 24.75 0.64 25.57
N SER A 256 23.77 1.08 24.78
CA SER A 256 24.01 2.05 23.71
C SER A 256 24.44 3.39 24.31
N LYS A 257 25.51 3.99 23.77
CA LYS A 257 25.99 5.34 24.13
C LYS A 257 25.15 6.47 23.51
N ILE A 258 24.15 6.13 22.69
CA ILE A 258 23.35 7.09 21.92
C ILE A 258 22.06 7.42 22.66
N TYR A 259 21.70 8.70 22.72
CA TYR A 259 20.53 9.21 23.43
C TYR A 259 19.68 10.16 22.55
N LEU A 260 18.39 10.29 22.87
CA LEU A 260 17.49 11.30 22.32
C LEU A 260 17.35 12.42 23.37
N SER A 261 17.48 13.67 22.94
CA SER A 261 17.19 14.85 23.77
C SER A 261 16.05 15.63 23.15
N THR A 262 14.97 15.81 23.91
CA THR A 262 13.82 16.64 23.53
C THR A 262 13.91 17.97 24.26
N SER A 263 14.07 19.07 23.54
CA SER A 263 14.01 20.42 24.16
C SER A 263 12.54 20.84 24.27
N CYS A 264 12.06 21.04 25.50
CA CYS A 264 10.77 21.70 25.79
C CYS A 264 11.09 23.16 26.16
N GLU A 265 10.49 24.12 25.45
CA GLU A 265 10.39 25.51 25.91
C GLU A 265 9.15 25.69 26.80
#